data_AF-A0A926PP71-F1
#
_entry.id   AF-A0A926PP71-F1
#
_cell.length_a   1.000
_cell.length_b   1.000
_cell.length_c   1.000
_cell.angle_alpha   90.00
_cell.angle_beta   90.00
_cell.angle_gamma   90.00
#
_symmetry.space_group_name_H-M   'P 1'
#
loop_
_entity.id
_entity.type
_entity.pdbx_description
1 polymer ?
#
loop_
_entity_poly.entity_id
_entity_poly.type
_entity_poly.pdbx_seq_one_letter_code
_entity_poly.pdbx_strand_id
1 'polypeptide(L)' 'MKLLLLLALAVYVVGAYRFWKGFRRTNFSQGRVYLALLWPAMMFNRSYRQNFTRALKG' A
#
# COMPACT_ATOMS: atom_id res chain seq x y z
N MET A 1 1.28 23.87 7.56
CA MET A 1 1.00 22.59 8.28
C MET A 1 -0.23 21.85 7.74
N LYS A 2 -1.41 22.49 7.59
CA LYS A 2 -2.62 21.84 7.04
C LYS A 2 -2.42 21.17 5.67
N LEU A 3 -1.74 21.83 4.73
CA LEU A 3 -1.52 21.29 3.38
C LEU A 3 -0.66 20.01 3.37
N LEU A 4 0.40 19.97 4.18
CA LEU A 4 1.27 18.78 4.28
C LEU A 4 0.51 17.58 4.86
N LEU A 5 -0.35 17.82 5.86
CA LEU A 5 -1.17 16.77 6.44
C LEU A 5 -2.20 16.24 5.43
N LEU A 6 -2.83 17.14 4.65
CA LEU A 6 -3.74 16.75 3.57
C LEU A 6 -3.04 15.94 2.48
N LEU A 7 -1.83 16.36 2.06
CA LEU A 7 -1.02 15.62 1.10
C LEU A 7 -0.62 14.24 1.62
N ALA A 8 -0.16 14.16 2.87
CA ALA A 8 0.19 12.88 3.51
C ALA A 8 -1.01 11.93 3.58
N LEU A 9 -2.19 12.46 3.96
CA LEU A 9 -3.43 11.68 3.99
C LEU A 9 -3.85 11.22 2.58
N ALA A 10 -3.75 12.08 1.57
CA ALA A 10 -4.05 11.73 0.20
C ALA A 10 -3.12 10.60 -0.30
N VAL A 11 -1.81 10.71 -0.07
CA VAL A 11 -0.84 9.65 -0.40
C VAL A 11 -1.16 8.36 0.35
N TYR A 12 -1.47 8.44 1.64
CA TYR A 12 -1.84 7.28 2.46
C TYR A 12 -3.05 6.54 1.89
N VAL A 13 -4.15 7.26 1.64
CA VAL A 13 -5.41 6.68 1.13
C VAL A 13 -5.21 6.12 -0.27
N VAL A 14 -4.51 6.84 -1.15
CA VAL A 14 -4.23 6.38 -2.53
C VAL A 14 -3.37 5.10 -2.51
N GLY A 15 -2.32 5.05 -1.69
CA GLY A 15 -1.45 3.88 -1.55
C GLY A 15 -2.23 2.66 -1.07
N ALA A 16 -3.02 2.82 -0.01
CA ALA A 16 -3.86 1.75 0.54
C ALA A 16 -4.88 1.25 -0.49
N TYR A 17 -5.59 2.16 -1.17
CA TYR A 17 -6.59 1.82 -2.19
C TYR A 17 -5.97 1.07 -3.37
N ARG A 18 -4.84 1.57 -3.91
CA ARG A 18 -4.18 0.92 -5.06
C ARG A 18 -3.65 -0.46 -4.70
N PHE A 19 -3.03 -0.61 -3.53
CA PHE A 19 -2.61 -1.92 -3.04
C PHE A 19 -3.80 -2.86 -2.87
N TRP A 20 -4.89 -2.39 -2.25
CA TRP A 20 -6.10 -3.18 -2.04
C TRP A 20 -6.70 -3.66 -3.37
N LYS A 21 -6.80 -2.78 -4.38
CA LYS A 21 -7.31 -3.12 -5.72
C LYS A 21 -6.41 -4.15 -6.43
N GLY A 22 -5.09 -3.98 -6.30
CA GLY A 22 -4.08 -4.83 -6.92
C GLY A 22 -3.70 -6.11 -6.14
N PHE A 23 -4.27 -6.33 -4.95
CA PHE A 23 -3.84 -7.38 -4.02
C PHE A 23 -3.76 -8.77 -4.64
N ARG A 24 -4.68 -9.09 -5.58
CA ARG A 24 -4.70 -10.38 -6.29
C ARG A 24 -3.47 -10.65 -7.17
N ARG A 25 -2.65 -9.64 -7.45
CA ARG A 25 -1.38 -9.76 -8.21
C ARG A 25 -0.17 -9.93 -7.30
N THR A 26 -0.37 -9.88 -5.99
CA THR A 26 0.69 -10.15 -5.01
C THR A 26 0.83 -11.64 -4.75
N ASN A 27 1.93 -12.04 -4.13
CA ASN A 27 2.14 -13.40 -3.66
C ASN A 27 1.52 -13.64 -2.26
N PHE A 28 0.74 -12.70 -1.73
CA PHE A 28 0.08 -12.85 -0.44
C PHE A 28 -1.24 -13.60 -0.62
N SER A 29 -1.40 -14.70 0.12
CA SER A 29 -2.67 -15.45 0.18
C SER A 29 -3.68 -14.83 1.16
N GLN A 30 -3.19 -14.14 2.18
CA GLN A 30 -4.00 -13.55 3.25
C GLN A 30 -3.46 -12.19 3.67
N GLY A 31 -4.25 -11.47 4.47
CA GLY A 31 -3.81 -10.24 5.10
C GLY A 31 -3.99 -8.97 4.30
N ARG A 32 -4.84 -8.99 3.26
CA ARG A 32 -5.19 -7.83 2.43
C ARG A 32 -5.43 -6.55 3.22
N VAL A 33 -6.16 -6.65 4.34
CA VAL A 33 -6.56 -5.48 5.14
C VAL A 33 -5.38 -4.87 5.87
N TYR A 34 -4.69 -5.64 6.72
CA TYR A 34 -3.58 -5.09 7.50
C TYR A 34 -2.40 -4.71 6.60
N LEU A 35 -2.12 -5.48 5.54
CA LEU A 35 -1.07 -5.15 4.57
C LEU A 35 -1.38 -3.86 3.79
N ALA A 36 -2.65 -3.56 3.51
CA ALA A 36 -3.04 -2.30 2.88
C ALA A 36 -2.96 -1.12 3.85
N LEU A 37 -3.45 -1.27 5.08
CA LEU A 37 -3.48 -0.18 6.06
C LEU A 37 -2.09 0.17 6.60
N LEU A 38 -1.23 -0.83 6.76
CA LEU A 38 0.13 -0.68 7.27
C LEU A 38 1.16 -0.44 6.16
N TRP A 39 0.73 -0.12 4.94
CA TRP A 39 1.62 -0.02 3.79
C TRP A 39 2.84 0.88 4.01
N PRO A 40 2.76 2.06 4.65
CA PRO A 40 3.93 2.92 4.82
C PRO A 40 5.00 2.26 5.69
N ALA A 41 4.58 1.59 6.77
CA ALA A 41 5.48 0.86 7.67
C ALA A 41 6.08 -0.37 7.00
N MET A 42 5.33 -1.02 6.12
CA MET A 42 5.79 -2.21 5.40
C MET A 42 6.78 -1.88 4.28
N MET A 43 6.91 -0.61 3.86
CA MET A 43 7.87 -0.20 2.82
C MET A 43 9.33 -0.49 3.18
N PHE A 44 9.69 -0.67 4.46
CA PHE A 44 11.04 -1.07 4.85
C PHE A 44 11.35 -2.54 4.51
N ASN A 45 10.33 -3.38 4.33
CA ASN A 45 10.48 -4.79 3.98
C ASN A 45 10.62 -5.00 2.46
N ARG A 46 11.72 -5.63 2.02
CA ARG A 46 11.99 -5.89 0.59
C ARG A 46 10.91 -6.72 -0.11
N SER A 47 10.42 -7.78 0.55
CA SER A 47 9.38 -8.65 0.00
C SER A 47 8.06 -7.89 -0.15
N TYR A 48 7.71 -7.08 0.85
CA TYR A 48 6.53 -6.24 0.77
C TYR A 48 6.62 -5.23 -0.38
N ARG A 49 7.74 -4.50 -0.52
CA ARG A 49 7.94 -3.53 -1.61
C ARG A 49 7.73 -4.17 -2.98
N GLN A 50 8.29 -5.35 -3.22
CA GLN A 50 8.12 -6.07 -4.48
C GLN A 50 6.65 -6.40 -4.76
N ASN A 51 5.92 -6.88 -3.74
CA ASN A 51 4.49 -7.16 -3.85
C ASN A 51 3.65 -5.88 -4.00
N PHE A 52 4.03 -4.79 -3.34
CA PHE A 52 3.39 -3.49 -3.51
C PHE A 52 3.50 -3.03 -4.97
N THR A 53 4.68 -3.10 -5.58
CA THR A 53 4.87 -2.81 -7.00
C THR A 53 4.04 -3.72 -7.90
N ARG A 54 3.90 -5.02 -7.58
CA ARG A 54 3.00 -5.93 -8.32
C ARG A 54 1.54 -5.50 -8.24
N ALA A 55 1.08 -5.09 -7.06
CA ALA A 55 -0.27 -4.58 -6.87
C ALA A 55 -0.50 -3.27 -7.65
N LEU A 56 0.50 -2.39 -7.73
CA LEU A 56 0.42 -1.12 -8.46
C LEU A 56 0.38 -1.26 -9.98
N LYS A 57 0.88 -2.36 -10.54
CA LYS A 57 0.83 -2.64 -11.99
C LYS A 57 -0.60 -2.87 -12.51
N GLY A 58 -1.59 -2.76 -11.62
CA GLY A 58 -3.05 -2.75 -11.83
C GLY A 58 -3.49 -2.18 -13.16
#